data_AF-X1CA46-F1
#
_entry.id   AF-X1CA46-F1
#
_cell.length_a   1.000
_cell.length_b   1.000
_cell.length_c   1.000
_cell.angle_alpha   90.00
_cell.angle_beta   90.00
_cell.angle_gamma   90.00
#
_symmetry.space_group_name_H-M   'P 1'
#
loop_
_entity.id
_entity.type
_entity.pdbx_description
1 polymer ?
#
loop_
_entity_poly.entity_id
_entity_poly.type
_entity_poly.pdbx_seq_one_letter_code
_entity_poly.pdbx_strand_id
1 'polypeptide(L)' 'TFFSMVVDIGGIWLIGVPLAAVAAFIFKLPVYYVMAIAATEEFVKMIACYYRFSSNKWIHHLTKQSA' A
#
# COMPACT_ATOMS: atom_id res chain seq x y z
N THR A 1 3.34 14.82 1.21
CA THR A 1 2.42 14.41 2.29
C THR A 1 1.16 13.74 1.77
N PHE A 2 0.44 14.31 0.79
CA PHE A 2 -0.79 13.70 0.23
C PHE A 2 -0.63 12.30 -0.37
N PHE A 3 0.55 11.96 -0.91
CA PHE A 3 0.80 10.66 -1.51
C PHE A 3 0.58 9.49 -0.54
N SER A 4 1.12 9.56 0.69
CA SER A 4 0.91 8.51 1.69
C SER A 4 -0.56 8.36 2.07
N MET A 5 -1.28 9.48 2.22
CA MET A 5 -2.72 9.43 2.53
C MET A 5 -3.54 8.76 1.42
N VAL A 6 -3.23 9.04 0.16
CA VAL A 6 -3.90 8.41 -0.99
C VAL A 6 -3.58 6.91 -1.07
N VAL A 7 -2.34 6.53 -0.77
CA VAL A 7 -1.92 5.12 -0.77
C VAL A 7 -2.57 4.33 0.37
N ASP A 8 -2.68 4.91 1.56
CA ASP A 8 -3.36 4.27 2.70
C ASP A 8 -4.85 4.07 2.45
N ILE A 9 -5.55 5.15 2.07
CA ILE A 9 -7.00 5.09 1.82
C ILE A 9 -7.30 4.25 0.58
N GLY A 10 -6.51 4.40 -0.49
CA GLY A 10 -6.66 3.65 -1.72
C GLY A 10 -6.35 2.17 -1.56
N GLY A 11 -5.33 1.82 -0.77
CA GLY A 11 -4.95 0.42 -0.50
C GLY A 11 -6.07 -0.36 0.18
N ILE A 12 -6.66 0.21 1.24
CA ILE A 12 -7.74 -0.46 1.98
C ILE A 12 -8.99 -0.62 1.10
N TRP A 13 -9.41 0.44 0.41
CA TRP A 13 -10.68 0.42 -0.35
C TRP A 13 -10.59 -0.30 -1.70
N LEU A 14 -9.48 -0.19 -2.43
CA LEU A 14 -9.34 -0.80 -3.75
C LEU A 14 -8.75 -2.20 -3.70
N ILE A 15 -8.02 -2.54 -2.63
CA ILE A 15 -7.31 -3.81 -2.53
C ILE A 15 -7.85 -4.60 -1.33
N GLY A 16 -7.70 -4.09 -0.10
CA GLY A 16 -8.06 -4.83 1.13
C GLY A 16 -9.51 -5.32 1.16
N VAL A 17 -10.47 -4.39 1.03
CA VAL A 17 -11.91 -4.69 1.10
C VAL A 17 -12.37 -5.59 -0.05
N PRO A 18 -12.01 -5.34 -1.33
CA PRO A 18 -12.35 -6.23 -2.42
C PRO A 18 -11.72 -7.63 -2.28
N LEU A 19 -10.45 -7.74 -1.86
CA LEU A 19 -9.80 -9.03 -1.62
C LEU A 19 -10.52 -9.83 -0.54
N ALA A 20 -10.84 -9.18 0.58
CA ALA A 20 -11.55 -9.80 1.70
C ALA A 20 -12.97 -10.24 1.28
N ALA A 21 -13.68 -9.41 0.50
CA ALA A 21 -14.99 -9.75 -0.03
C ALA A 21 -14.93 -10.94 -0.99
N VAL A 22 -13.95 -10.98 -1.91
CA VAL A 22 -13.75 -12.12 -2.82
C VAL A 22 -13.44 -13.40 -2.02
N ALA A 23 -12.53 -13.32 -1.03
CA ALA A 23 -12.17 -14.46 -0.21
C ALA A 23 -13.36 -15.01 0.61
N ALA A 24 -14.19 -14.13 1.16
CA ALA A 24 -15.34 -14.51 1.97
C ALA A 24 -16.55 -14.97 1.13
N PHE A 25 -16.91 -14.26 0.07
CA PHE A 25 -18.14 -14.51 -0.69
C PHE A 25 -17.96 -15.47 -1.86
N ILE A 26 -16.84 -15.42 -2.57
CA ILE A 26 -16.59 -16.29 -3.74
C ILE A 26 -15.94 -17.59 -3.28
N PHE A 27 -14.83 -17.50 -2.55
CA PHE A 27 -14.09 -18.68 -2.11
C PHE A 27 -14.67 -19.33 -0.85
N LYS A 28 -15.58 -18.64 -0.12
CA LYS A 28 -16.18 -19.12 1.14
C LYS A 28 -15.13 -19.62 2.14
N LEU A 29 -14.00 -18.93 2.19
CA LEU A 29 -12.89 -19.32 3.04
C LEU A 29 -13.21 -19.05 4.52
N PRO A 30 -12.65 -19.86 5.45
CA PRO A 30 -12.71 -19.57 6.87
C PRO A 30 -12.14 -18.18 7.19
N VAL A 31 -12.66 -17.54 8.25
CA VAL A 31 -12.29 -16.17 8.63
C VAL A 31 -10.77 -15.97 8.79
N TYR A 32 -10.04 -16.99 9.25
CA TYR A 32 -8.58 -16.94 9.36
C TYR A 32 -7.88 -16.65 8.02
N TYR A 33 -8.32 -17.29 6.95
CA TYR A 33 -7.75 -17.08 5.62
C TYR A 33 -8.17 -15.74 5.03
N VAL A 34 -9.40 -15.30 5.28
CA VAL A 34 -9.86 -13.97 4.88
C VAL A 34 -9.00 -12.89 5.55
N MET A 35 -8.67 -13.04 6.82
CA MET A 35 -7.76 -12.12 7.53
C MET A 35 -6.33 -12.16 6.99
N ALA A 36 -5.82 -13.35 6.65
CA ALA A 36 -4.50 -13.49 6.05
C ALA A 36 -4.43 -12.81 4.66
N ILE A 37 -5.48 -12.94 3.86
CA ILE A 37 -5.62 -12.31 2.54
C ILE A 37 -5.84 -10.79 2.68
N ALA A 38 -6.57 -10.33 3.70
CA ALA A 38 -6.67 -8.91 3.98
C ALA A 38 -5.30 -8.34 4.39
N ALA A 39 -4.52 -9.07 5.21
CA ALA A 39 -3.19 -8.64 5.63
C ALA A 39 -2.16 -8.57 4.48
N THR A 40 -2.36 -9.30 3.36
CA THR A 40 -1.46 -9.17 2.20
C THR A 40 -1.59 -7.83 1.48
N GLU A 41 -2.64 -7.05 1.71
CA GLU A 41 -2.75 -5.64 1.32
C GLU A 41 -1.54 -4.81 1.76
N GLU A 42 -1.03 -5.06 2.96
CA GLU A 42 0.09 -4.33 3.54
C GLU A 42 1.37 -4.50 2.70
N PHE A 43 1.54 -5.67 2.07
CA PHE A 43 2.65 -5.91 1.14
C PHE A 43 2.52 -5.07 -0.13
N VAL A 44 1.30 -4.80 -0.60
CA VAL A 44 1.09 -3.95 -1.77
C VAL A 44 1.44 -2.50 -1.45
N LYS A 45 1.04 -2.00 -0.27
CA LYS A 45 1.46 -0.68 0.23
C LYS A 45 2.98 -0.59 0.37
N MET A 46 3.61 -1.63 0.91
CA MET A 46 5.07 -1.71 1.03
C MET A 46 5.75 -1.59 -0.35
N ILE A 47 5.27 -2.31 -1.37
CA ILE A 47 5.82 -2.23 -2.73
C ILE A 47 5.61 -0.84 -3.33
N ALA A 48 4.43 -0.24 -3.15
CA ALA A 48 4.12 1.11 -3.66
C ALA A 48 5.04 2.17 -3.01
N CYS A 49 5.23 2.09 -1.68
CA CYS A 49 6.16 2.94 -0.95
C CYS A 49 7.61 2.70 -1.36
N TYR A 50 8.01 1.45 -1.58
CA TYR A 50 9.37 1.10 -2.03
C TYR A 50 9.65 1.63 -3.44
N TYR A 51 8.72 1.47 -4.38
CA TYR A 51 8.83 2.04 -5.72
C TYR A 51 8.98 3.56 -5.68
N ARG A 52 8.22 4.22 -4.80
CA ARG A 52 8.34 5.66 -4.57
C ARG A 52 9.70 6.05 -3.98
N PHE A 53 10.20 5.28 -3.02
CA PHE A 53 11.49 5.50 -2.38
C PHE A 53 12.65 5.34 -3.37
N SER A 54 12.60 4.29 -4.20
CA SER A 54 13.59 4.02 -5.26
C SER A 54 13.71 5.15 -6.29
N SER A 55 12.64 5.96 -6.45
CA SER A 55 12.65 7.10 -7.37
C SER A 55 13.69 8.18 -7.01
N ASN A 56 14.26 8.21 -5.80
CA ASN A 56 15.31 9.14 -5.31
C ASN A 56 15.03 10.65 -5.49
N LYS A 57 13.92 11.05 -6.15
CA LYS A 57 13.54 12.44 -6.41
C LYS A 57 13.13 13.21 -5.15
N TRP A 58 13.05 12.52 -4.01
CA TRP A 58 12.70 13.14 -2.72
C TRP A 58 13.91 13.79 -2.05
N ILE A 59 15.14 13.35 -2.36
CA ILE A 59 16.36 14.04 -1.93
C ILE A 59 16.55 15.24 -2.84
N HIS A 60 15.87 16.34 -2.52
CA HIS A 60 16.30 17.65 -2.99
C HIS A 60 17.65 17.91 -2.31
N HIS A 61 18.73 17.98 -3.08
CA HIS A 61 20.04 18.39 -2.57
C HIS A 61 19.90 19.78 -1.89
N LEU A 62 19.83 19.79 -0.56
CA LEU A 62 19.85 21.01 0.25
C LEU A 62 21.24 21.67 0.24
N THR A 63 22.26 20.98 -0.28
CA THR A 63 23.60 21.50 -0.53
C THR A 63 23.71 22.17 -1.91
N LYS A 64 22.84 23.15 -2.20
CA LYS A 64 23.31 24.26 -3.05
C LYS A 64 24.06 25.22 -2.14
N GLN A 65 25.32 24.87 -1.88
CA GLN A 65 26.31 25.80 -1.37
C GLN A 65 26.37 26.97 -2.35
N SER A 66 25.74 28.08 -1.97
CA SER A 66 25.88 29.34 -2.68
C SER A 66 27.03 30.05 -1.99
N ALA A 67 28.14 30.16 -2.72
CA ALA A 67 29.31 30.96 -2.38
C ALA A 67 28.94 32.42 -2.15
#